data_AF-A0A954L9B6-F1
#
_entry.id   AF-A0A954L9B6-F1
#
_cell.length_a   1.000
_cell.length_b   1.000
_cell.length_c   1.000
_cell.angle_alpha   90.00
_cell.angle_beta   90.00
_cell.angle_gamma   90.00
#
_symmetry.space_group_name_H-M   'P 1'
#
loop_
_entity.id
_entity.type
_entity.pdbx_description
1 polymer ?
#
loop_
_entity_poly.entity_id
_entity_poly.type
_entity_poly.pdbx_seq_one_letter_code
_entity_poly.pdbx_strand_id
1 'polypeptide(L)'
;MSGSILTISLCLLPATIQAQETTAPPSFRQEVMAALSKAGCNMGTCHGNANGKGNLKLSLRGQDPDIDFQTLTRQLAGRRISPLTPDDSLLLKKPLMEIPHEG
;
A
#
# COMPACT_ATOMS: atom_id res chain seq x y z
N MET A 1 -13.17 53.16 -6.04
CA MET A 1 -12.69 51.76 -6.08
C MET A 1 -13.17 51.07 -4.81
N SER A 2 -14.42 50.61 -4.79
CA SER A 2 -15.03 49.99 -3.61
C SER A 2 -14.80 48.48 -3.69
N GLY A 3 -13.91 47.95 -2.86
CA GLY A 3 -13.59 46.53 -2.79
C GLY A 3 -14.67 45.80 -1.99
N SER A 4 -15.49 45.00 -2.68
CA SER A 4 -16.47 44.11 -2.05
C SER A 4 -15.74 42.86 -1.55
N ILE A 5 -15.65 42.70 -0.22
CA ILE A 5 -15.05 41.53 0.42
C ILE A 5 -16.09 40.41 0.37
N LEU A 6 -15.88 39.46 -0.54
CA LEU A 6 -16.70 38.26 -0.67
C LEU A 6 -16.39 37.34 0.52
N THR A 7 -17.24 37.37 1.55
CA THR A 7 -17.17 36.43 2.67
C THR A 7 -17.56 35.03 2.18
N ILE A 8 -16.57 34.16 2.01
CA ILE A 8 -16.79 32.72 1.79
C ILE A 8 -17.31 32.16 3.11
N SER A 9 -18.63 31.97 3.20
CA SER A 9 -19.24 31.30 4.34
C SER A 9 -18.88 29.82 4.26
N LEU A 10 -17.92 29.40 5.09
CA LEU A 10 -17.53 28.00 5.24
C LEU A 10 -18.71 27.25 5.86
N CYS A 11 -19.45 26.52 5.02
CA CYS A 11 -20.56 25.70 5.46
C CYS A 11 -20.00 24.45 6.16
N LEU A 12 -19.90 24.48 7.50
CA LEU A 12 -19.59 23.30 8.31
C LEU A 12 -20.81 22.36 8.34
N LEU A 13 -20.94 21.52 7.31
CA LEU A 13 -21.87 20.39 7.34
C LEU A 13 -21.19 19.20 8.02
N PRO A 14 -21.85 18.52 8.98
CA PRO A 14 -21.34 17.27 9.53
C PRO A 14 -21.46 16.21 8.43
N ALA A 15 -20.35 15.93 7.75
CA ALA A 15 -20.30 14.82 6.80
C ALA A 15 -20.22 13.52 7.61
N THR A 16 -21.35 12.83 7.74
CA THR A 16 -21.36 11.43 8.20
C THR A 16 -20.73 10.58 7.11
N ILE A 17 -19.49 10.12 7.35
CA ILE A 17 -18.84 9.13 6.51
C ILE A 17 -19.51 7.79 6.81
N GLN A 18 -20.47 7.39 5.98
CA GLN A 18 -20.96 6.02 5.96
C GLN A 18 -19.86 5.14 5.35
N ALA A 19 -19.33 4.17 6.11
CA ALA A 19 -18.49 3.13 5.54
C ALA A 19 -19.34 2.32 4.55
N GLN A 20 -19.00 2.39 3.27
CA GLN A 20 -19.68 1.65 2.23
C GLN A 20 -19.11 0.23 2.22
N GLU A 21 -19.92 -0.77 2.56
CA GLU A 21 -19.52 -2.16 2.40
C GLU A 21 -19.40 -2.46 0.90
N THR A 22 -18.16 -2.58 0.42
CA THR A 22 -17.90 -2.95 -0.97
C THR A 22 -17.88 -4.47 -1.09
N THR A 23 -18.80 -5.03 -1.88
CA THR A 23 -18.85 -6.48 -2.19
C THR A 23 -17.80 -6.91 -3.23
N ALA A 24 -17.10 -5.95 -3.84
CA ALA A 24 -16.05 -6.22 -4.82
C ALA A 24 -14.76 -6.67 -4.14
N PRO A 25 -13.99 -7.62 -4.76
CA PRO A 25 -12.68 -7.99 -4.25
C PRO A 25 -11.72 -6.79 -4.31
N PRO A 26 -10.73 -6.73 -3.41
CA PRO A 26 -9.85 -5.59 -3.34
C PRO A 26 -8.98 -5.46 -4.60
N SER A 27 -8.80 -4.22 -5.05
CA SER A 27 -7.97 -3.86 -6.19
C SER A 27 -6.50 -3.84 -5.79
N PHE A 28 -5.69 -4.69 -6.41
CA PHE A 28 -4.25 -4.71 -6.13
C PHE A 28 -3.58 -3.36 -6.40
N ARG A 29 -3.91 -2.72 -7.54
CA ARG A 29 -3.32 -1.44 -7.94
C ARG A 29 -3.77 -0.28 -7.05
N GLN A 30 -5.03 -0.26 -6.63
CA GLN A 30 -5.58 0.89 -5.91
C GLN A 30 -5.44 0.75 -4.39
N GLU A 31 -5.62 -0.45 -3.85
CA GLU A 31 -5.70 -0.65 -2.40
C GLU A 31 -4.42 -1.28 -1.87
N VAL A 32 -3.96 -2.38 -2.45
CA VAL A 32 -2.75 -3.07 -1.96
C VAL A 32 -1.51 -2.20 -2.16
N MET A 33 -1.33 -1.62 -3.35
CA MET A 33 -0.20 -0.72 -3.61
C MET A 33 -0.26 0.57 -2.79
N ALA A 34 -1.46 1.10 -2.53
CA ALA A 34 -1.61 2.25 -1.64
C ALA A 34 -1.21 1.90 -0.20
N ALA A 35 -1.62 0.73 0.31
CA ALA A 35 -1.23 0.25 1.62
C ALA A 35 0.29 0.08 1.76
N LEU A 36 0.94 -0.56 0.78
CA LEU A 36 2.40 -0.74 0.76
C LEU A 36 3.14 0.60 0.69
N SER A 37 2.61 1.55 -0.08
CA SER A 37 3.19 2.90 -0.17
C SER A 37 3.03 3.67 1.13
N LYS A 38 1.86 3.56 1.77
CA LYS A 38 1.58 4.21 3.04
C LYS A 38 2.46 3.66 4.17
N ALA A 39 2.73 2.35 4.16
CA ALA A 39 3.65 1.70 5.09
C ALA A 39 5.13 1.98 4.78
N GLY A 40 5.45 2.56 3.62
CA GLY A 40 6.82 2.85 3.21
C GLY A 40 7.58 1.67 2.62
N CYS A 41 6.93 0.53 2.40
CA CYS A 41 7.58 -0.70 1.92
C CYS A 41 8.24 -0.51 0.54
N ASN A 42 7.55 0.17 -0.38
CA ASN A 42 8.02 0.40 -1.75
C ASN A 42 8.75 1.75 -1.92
N MET A 43 9.36 2.28 -0.84
CA MET A 43 10.16 3.50 -0.90
C MET A 43 11.62 3.20 -1.31
N GLY A 44 12.27 4.21 -1.89
CA GLY A 44 13.65 4.12 -2.38
C GLY A 44 14.71 3.91 -1.29
N THR A 45 14.33 3.94 -0.01
CA THR A 45 15.19 3.59 1.12
C THR A 45 15.39 2.07 1.24
N CYS A 46 14.38 1.27 0.88
CA CYS A 46 14.38 -0.20 1.04
C CYS A 46 13.92 -0.90 -0.24
N HIS A 47 12.72 -1.52 -0.26
CA HIS A 47 12.35 -2.40 -1.37
C HIS A 47 12.08 -1.66 -2.67
N GLY A 48 11.76 -0.36 -2.64
CA GLY A 48 11.52 0.47 -3.81
C GLY A 48 12.77 0.99 -4.52
N ASN A 49 13.96 0.49 -4.15
CA ASN A 49 15.23 0.95 -4.73
C ASN A 49 15.71 0.03 -5.87
N ALA A 50 16.77 0.44 -6.57
CA ALA A 50 17.29 -0.29 -7.74
C ALA A 50 17.71 -1.74 -7.44
N ASN A 51 18.11 -2.04 -6.21
CA ASN A 51 18.57 -3.35 -5.77
C ASN A 51 17.55 -4.11 -4.90
N GLY A 52 16.51 -3.44 -4.40
CA GLY A 52 15.67 -3.95 -3.32
C GLY A 52 16.45 -4.22 -2.02
N LYS A 53 15.83 -4.97 -1.11
CA LYS A 53 16.46 -5.44 0.13
C LYS A 53 15.77 -6.71 0.63
N GLY A 54 16.46 -7.58 1.36
CA GLY A 54 15.86 -8.80 1.93
C GLY A 54 15.27 -9.74 0.87
N ASN A 55 15.90 -9.82 -0.31
CA ASN A 55 15.40 -10.54 -1.49
C ASN A 55 14.03 -10.07 -1.99
N LEU A 56 13.63 -8.83 -1.69
CA LEU A 56 12.40 -8.21 -2.17
C LEU A 56 12.72 -6.86 -2.82
N LYS A 57 12.36 -6.74 -4.10
CA LYS A 57 12.45 -5.53 -4.90
C LYS A 57 11.08 -5.20 -5.46
N LEU A 58 10.52 -4.09 -5.04
CA LEU A 58 9.28 -3.51 -5.56
C LEU A 58 9.63 -2.31 -6.44
N SER A 59 8.72 -1.94 -7.33
CA SER A 59 8.78 -0.70 -8.08
C SER A 59 8.65 0.49 -7.11
N LEU A 60 9.37 1.58 -7.38
CA LEU A 60 9.37 2.74 -6.49
C LEU A 60 7.96 3.33 -6.45
N ARG A 61 7.32 3.34 -5.28
CA ARG A 61 5.95 3.86 -5.08
C ARG A 61 4.90 3.24 -6.02
N GLY A 62 5.08 1.99 -6.44
CA GLY A 62 4.10 1.27 -7.26
C GLY A 62 4.03 1.73 -8.73
N GLN A 63 5.14 2.25 -9.28
CA GLN A 63 5.27 2.63 -10.69
C GLN A 63 4.94 1.52 -11.68
N ASP A 64 5.24 0.27 -11.32
CA ASP A 64 4.94 -0.93 -12.11
C ASP A 64 4.26 -1.98 -11.22
N PRO A 65 2.93 -1.87 -11.04
CA PRO A 65 2.22 -2.77 -10.16
C PRO A 65 2.05 -4.17 -10.78
N ASP A 66 2.22 -4.35 -12.09
CA ASP A 66 2.13 -5.67 -12.71
C ASP A 66 3.39 -6.50 -12.37
N ILE A 67 4.57 -5.86 -12.37
CA ILE A 67 5.80 -6.47 -11.83
C ILE A 67 5.71 -6.67 -10.32
N ASP A 68 5.15 -5.72 -9.57
CA ASP A 68 5.00 -5.86 -8.12
C ASP A 68 4.07 -7.01 -7.75
N PHE A 69 2.99 -7.21 -8.52
CA PHE A 69 2.10 -8.35 -8.35
C PHE A 69 2.85 -9.66 -8.53
N GLN A 70 3.62 -9.81 -9.61
CA GLN A 70 4.41 -11.02 -9.84
C GLN A 70 5.48 -11.22 -8.76
N THR A 71 6.12 -10.14 -8.31
CA THR A 71 7.12 -10.17 -7.24
C THR A 71 6.51 -10.69 -5.94
N LEU A 72 5.37 -10.15 -5.53
CA LEU A 72 4.73 -10.53 -4.28
C LEU A 72 4.13 -11.93 -4.34
N THR A 73 3.56 -12.32 -5.48
CA THR A 73 2.70 -13.52 -5.57
C THR A 73 3.36 -14.73 -6.24
N ARG A 74 4.47 -14.57 -6.97
CA ARG A 74 5.08 -15.66 -7.78
C ARG A 74 6.56 -15.90 -7.49
N GLN A 75 7.36 -14.86 -7.28
CA GLN A 75 8.79 -15.02 -7.02
C GLN A 75 9.06 -15.87 -5.76
N LEU A 76 10.25 -16.47 -5.70
CA LEU A 76 10.67 -17.37 -4.62
C LEU A 76 9.63 -18.49 -4.36
N ALA A 77 9.05 -19.03 -5.43
CA ALA A 77 8.00 -20.06 -5.37
C ALA A 77 6.77 -19.64 -4.53
N GLY A 78 6.41 -18.35 -4.54
CA GLY A 78 5.21 -17.83 -3.86
C GLY A 78 5.32 -17.76 -2.34
N ARG A 79 6.51 -17.97 -1.75
CA ARG A 79 6.72 -18.05 -0.29
C ARG A 79 6.29 -16.83 0.53
N ARG A 80 5.97 -15.69 -0.10
CA ARG A 80 5.61 -14.45 0.62
C ARG A 80 4.14 -14.41 1.05
N ILE A 81 3.28 -15.18 0.42
CA ILE A 81 1.83 -15.19 0.65
C ILE A 81 1.40 -16.62 0.92
N SER A 82 0.65 -16.81 2.01
CA SER A 82 -0.04 -18.07 2.30
C SER A 82 -1.54 -17.87 2.08
N PRO A 83 -2.11 -18.34 0.95
CA PRO A 83 -3.54 -18.13 0.68
C PRO A 83 -4.47 -18.88 1.63
N LEU A 84 -4.01 -20.03 2.15
CA LEU A 84 -4.79 -20.87 3.06
C LEU A 84 -4.67 -20.42 4.52
N THR A 85 -3.52 -19.85 4.89
CA THR A 85 -3.27 -19.29 6.24
C THR A 85 -2.73 -17.87 6.12
N PRO A 86 -3.59 -16.87 5.84
CA PRO A 86 -3.16 -15.49 5.53
C PRO A 86 -2.20 -14.89 6.56
N ASP A 87 -2.45 -15.13 7.85
CA ASP A 87 -1.63 -14.64 8.96
C ASP A 87 -0.18 -15.17 8.91
N ASP A 88 0.06 -16.31 8.25
CA ASP A 88 1.41 -16.85 8.06
C ASP A 88 2.19 -16.20 6.91
N SER A 89 1.56 -15.31 6.15
CA SER A 89 2.22 -14.62 5.04
C SER A 89 3.40 -13.79 5.55
N LEU A 90 4.59 -14.02 4.97
CA LEU A 90 5.77 -13.20 5.26
C LEU A 90 5.53 -11.72 4.94
N LEU A 91 4.62 -11.44 3.98
CA LEU A 91 4.18 -10.08 3.65
C LEU A 91 3.51 -9.34 4.82
N LEU A 92 2.97 -10.08 5.81
CA LEU A 92 2.40 -9.51 7.04
C LEU A 92 3.40 -9.59 8.21
N LYS A 93 3.99 -10.76 8.45
CA LYS A 93 4.86 -10.98 9.62
C LYS A 93 6.11 -10.09 9.64
N LYS A 94 6.73 -9.84 8.47
CA LYS A 94 7.95 -9.01 8.37
C LYS A 94 7.71 -7.53 8.74
N PRO A 95 6.76 -6.80 8.12
CA PRO A 95 6.51 -5.40 8.48
C PRO A 95 5.93 -5.23 9.89
N LEU A 96 5.28 -6.25 10.45
CA LEU A 96 4.81 -6.25 11.85
C LEU A 96 5.91 -6.57 12.87
N MET A 97 7.14 -6.86 12.42
CA MET A 97 8.28 -7.23 13.27
C MET A 97 8.05 -8.49 14.13
N GLU A 98 7.13 -9.37 13.72
CA GLU A 98 6.94 -10.68 14.34
C GLU A 98 8.12 -11.62 14.02
N ILE A 99 8.78 -11.37 12.90
CA ILE A 99 10.03 -12.00 12.47
C ILE A 99 10.99 -10.92 11.95
N PRO A 100 12.31 -11.21 11.79
CA PRO A 100 13.25 -10.25 11.24
C PRO A 100 12.81 -9.72 9.86
N HIS A 101 12.71 -8.39 9.74
CA HIS A 101 12.28 -7.72 8.51
C HIS A 101 13.27 -7.94 7.35
N GLU A 102 14.57 -7.84 7.64
CA GLU A 102 15.72 -7.95 6.70
C GLU A 102 15.80 -6.84 5.64
N GLY A 103 14.93 -5.84 5.72
CA GLY A 103 14.89 -4.69 4.85
C GLY A 103 13.48 -4.22 4.61
#